data_AF-A0A7W8IJP1-F1
#
_entry.id   AF-A0A7W8IJP1-F1
#
_cell.length_a   1.000
_cell.length_b   1.000
_cell.length_c   1.000
_cell.angle_alpha   90.00
_cell.angle_beta   90.00
_cell.angle_gamma   90.00
#
_symmetry.space_group_name_H-M   'P 1'
#
loop_
_entity.id
_entity.type
_entity.pdbx_description
1 polymer ?
#
loop_
_entity_poly.entity_id
_entity_poly.type
_entity_poly.pdbx_seq_one_letter_code
_entity_poly.pdbx_strand_id
1 'polypeptide(L)'
;MNSFLFQRASSVEDAISSAISTGGKYLAGGTNLVDLMKDNVEKPSALIDIRRLDLKNIYATSGGGVMIHAGASNSAIANHNLIRTQYPVLSQAILSGATTQLRNMATAGGNLLQRTRCPYFMEADFKECNKRTPGSGCLIRIHEFRSPPQFMASTR
;
A
#
# COMPACT_ATOMS: atom_id res chain seq x y z
N MET A 1 7.98 5.77 -16.74
CA MET A 1 7.35 6.52 -15.64
C MET A 1 7.03 7.91 -16.15
N ASN A 2 5.81 8.40 -15.92
CA ASN A 2 5.35 9.72 -16.38
C ASN A 2 5.88 10.83 -15.48
N SER A 3 5.94 12.06 -15.98
CA SER A 3 6.22 13.24 -15.16
C SER A 3 5.11 13.48 -14.13
N PHE A 4 5.49 13.90 -12.93
CA PHE A 4 4.56 14.23 -11.84
C PHE A 4 5.10 15.39 -11.01
N LEU A 5 4.18 16.13 -10.39
CA LEU A 5 4.52 17.10 -9.34
C LEU A 5 4.88 16.35 -8.06
N PHE A 6 5.85 16.86 -7.31
CA PHE A 6 6.24 16.29 -6.02
C PHE A 6 6.11 17.35 -4.93
N GLN A 7 5.20 17.13 -3.99
CA GLN A 7 4.94 18.03 -2.88
C GLN A 7 5.25 17.34 -1.56
N ARG A 8 5.92 18.04 -0.65
CA ARG A 8 6.13 17.56 0.72
C ARG A 8 5.06 18.17 1.60
N ALA A 9 4.26 17.32 2.25
CA ALA A 9 3.29 17.80 3.21
C ALA A 9 3.98 18.23 4.52
N SER A 10 3.49 19.31 5.09
CA SER A 10 3.95 19.89 6.36
C SER A 10 3.08 19.47 7.55
N SER A 11 1.81 19.13 7.30
CA SER A 11 0.87 18.56 8.27
C SER A 11 -0.04 17.52 7.60
N VAL A 12 -0.90 16.87 8.38
CA VAL A 12 -1.91 15.94 7.86
C VAL A 12 -2.97 16.71 7.05
N GLU A 13 -3.38 17.88 7.53
CA GLU A 13 -4.36 18.75 6.88
C GLU A 13 -3.83 19.27 5.54
N ASP A 14 -2.55 19.65 5.49
CA ASP A 14 -1.85 20.02 4.26
C ASP A 14 -1.79 18.85 3.27
N ALA A 15 -1.47 17.64 3.73
CA ALA A 15 -1.48 16.45 2.89
C ALA A 15 -2.87 16.19 2.28
N ILE A 16 -3.91 16.24 3.11
CA ILE A 16 -5.32 16.05 2.68
C ILE A 16 -5.72 17.12 1.67
N SER A 17 -5.47 18.39 1.98
CA SER A 17 -5.81 19.51 1.11
C SER A 17 -5.10 19.41 -0.25
N SER A 18 -3.83 18.98 -0.24
CA SER A 18 -3.04 18.76 -1.45
C SER A 18 -3.57 17.59 -2.29
N ALA A 19 -4.03 16.51 -1.65
CA ALA A 19 -4.63 15.38 -2.37
C ALA A 19 -5.95 15.76 -3.03
N ILE A 20 -6.78 16.53 -2.33
CA ILE A 20 -8.05 17.05 -2.86
C ILE A 20 -7.79 17.99 -4.04
N SER A 21 -6.86 18.92 -3.90
CA SER A 21 -6.61 19.94 -4.94
C SER A 21 -5.96 19.38 -6.20
N THR A 22 -5.07 18.39 -6.05
CA THR A 22 -4.31 17.84 -7.18
C THR A 22 -4.88 16.53 -7.75
N GLY A 23 -5.75 15.84 -6.99
CA GLY A 23 -6.10 14.44 -7.26
C GLY A 23 -4.91 13.48 -7.09
N GLY A 24 -3.83 13.93 -6.43
CA GLY A 24 -2.57 13.22 -6.28
C GLY A 24 -2.65 11.99 -5.36
N LYS A 25 -1.57 11.22 -5.34
CA LYS A 25 -1.43 10.03 -4.49
C LYS A 25 -0.45 10.31 -3.34
N TYR A 26 -0.75 9.79 -2.16
CA TYR A 26 0.18 9.85 -1.03
C TYR A 26 1.39 8.95 -1.25
N LEU A 27 2.58 9.46 -0.95
CA LEU A 27 3.83 8.72 -0.95
C LEU A 27 4.32 8.52 0.49
N ALA A 28 4.28 7.26 0.94
CA ALA A 28 4.94 6.80 2.16
C ALA A 28 6.21 6.01 1.80
N GLY A 29 6.28 4.72 2.13
CA GLY A 29 7.43 3.86 1.82
C GLY A 29 7.71 3.62 0.34
N GLY A 30 6.74 3.87 -0.54
CA GLY A 30 6.87 3.74 -1.99
C GLY A 30 6.98 2.30 -2.53
N THR A 31 7.06 1.28 -1.68
CA THR A 31 7.33 -0.12 -2.05
C THR A 31 6.28 -0.78 -2.94
N ASN A 32 5.07 -0.21 -3.04
CA ASN A 32 4.04 -0.65 -4.00
C ASN A 32 3.68 0.44 -5.00
N LEU A 33 3.52 1.70 -4.58
CA LEU A 33 3.14 2.78 -5.50
C LEU A 33 4.21 3.03 -6.58
N VAL A 34 5.49 3.11 -6.21
CA VAL A 34 6.57 3.39 -7.16
C VAL A 34 6.77 2.25 -8.15
N ASP A 35 6.55 1.00 -7.69
CA ASP A 35 6.53 -0.22 -8.52
C ASP A 35 5.47 -0.08 -9.63
N LEU A 36 4.22 0.18 -9.24
CA LEU A 36 3.09 0.37 -10.16
C LEU A 36 3.26 1.57 -11.10
N MET A 37 3.98 2.62 -10.67
CA MET A 37 4.31 3.76 -11.53
C MET A 37 5.36 3.43 -12.58
N LYS A 38 6.32 2.54 -12.28
CA LYS A 38 7.31 2.06 -13.26
C LYS A 38 6.63 1.24 -14.34
N ASP A 39 5.73 0.37 -13.93
CA ASP A 39 4.96 -0.52 -14.82
C ASP A 39 3.77 0.20 -15.50
N ASN A 40 3.66 1.51 -15.32
CA ASN A 40 2.65 2.36 -15.96
C ASN A 40 1.19 1.98 -15.58
N VAL A 41 1.01 1.27 -14.46
CA VAL A 41 -0.29 0.89 -13.89
C VAL A 41 -0.90 2.06 -13.12
N GLU A 42 -0.10 2.74 -12.31
CA GLU A 42 -0.48 3.98 -11.62
C GLU A 42 0.18 5.18 -12.31
N LYS A 43 -0.62 6.20 -12.63
CA LYS A 43 -0.14 7.40 -13.35
C LYS A 43 -0.58 8.69 -12.64
N PRO A 44 -0.21 8.88 -11.37
CA PRO A 44 -0.59 10.10 -10.65
C PRO A 44 0.09 11.32 -11.28
N SER A 45 -0.66 12.41 -11.43
CA SER A 45 -0.13 13.73 -11.82
C SER A 45 0.66 14.40 -10.70
N ALA A 46 0.41 14.02 -9.44
CA ALA A 46 1.10 14.53 -8.26
C ALA A 46 1.35 13.43 -7.21
N LEU A 47 2.50 13.51 -6.54
CA LEU A 47 2.85 12.74 -5.36
C LEU A 47 2.97 13.64 -4.14
N ILE A 48 2.28 13.27 -3.07
CA ILE A 48 2.25 13.99 -1.80
C ILE A 48 3.04 13.19 -0.78
N ASP A 49 4.26 13.61 -0.52
CA ASP A 49 5.17 12.97 0.42
C ASP A 49 4.75 13.24 1.87
N ILE A 50 4.37 12.17 2.57
CA ILE A 50 3.94 12.19 3.98
C ILE A 50 5.00 11.63 4.93
N ARG A 51 6.18 11.24 4.44
CA ARG A 51 7.21 10.53 5.25
C ARG A 51 7.80 11.36 6.40
N ARG A 52 7.67 12.68 6.33
CA ARG A 52 8.17 13.64 7.33
C ARG A 52 7.15 14.01 8.40
N LEU A 53 5.88 13.64 8.22
CA LEU A 53 4.85 13.84 9.22
C LEU A 53 5.08 12.91 10.42
N ASP A 54 4.66 13.34 11.61
CA ASP A 54 4.75 12.53 12.83
C ASP A 54 3.67 11.43 12.88
N LEU A 55 3.82 10.46 11.98
CA LEU A 55 2.89 9.35 11.79
C LEU A 55 3.53 8.00 12.12
N LYS A 56 4.55 7.96 12.99
CA LYS A 56 5.34 6.74 13.25
C LYS A 56 5.11 6.11 14.63
N ASN A 57 4.29 6.73 15.47
CA ASN A 57 4.09 6.31 16.85
C ASN A 57 3.31 4.99 16.95
N ILE A 58 3.69 4.21 17.97
CA ILE A 58 3.04 2.97 18.38
C ILE A 58 2.89 3.04 19.90
N TYR A 59 1.66 2.98 20.41
CA TYR A 59 1.41 3.13 21.85
C TYR A 59 0.14 2.41 22.30
N ALA A 60 0.10 2.02 23.58
CA ALA A 60 -1.09 1.44 24.18
C ALA A 60 -2.20 2.50 24.33
N THR A 61 -3.45 2.11 24.10
CA THR A 61 -4.60 3.00 24.29
C THR A 61 -5.18 2.83 25.69
N SER A 62 -5.91 3.84 26.17
CA SER A 62 -6.62 3.78 27.46
C SER A 62 -7.66 2.67 27.52
N GLY A 63 -8.18 2.22 26.38
CA GLY A 63 -9.10 1.09 26.26
C GLY A 63 -8.42 -0.30 26.25
N GLY A 64 -7.12 -0.37 26.55
CA GLY A 64 -6.37 -1.65 26.57
C GLY A 64 -5.95 -2.17 25.19
N GLY A 65 -6.12 -1.36 24.14
CA GLY A 65 -5.69 -1.68 22.79
C GLY A 65 -4.31 -1.15 22.44
N VAL A 66 -3.96 -1.18 21.16
CA VAL A 66 -2.76 -0.52 20.62
C VAL A 66 -3.16 0.40 19.47
N MET A 67 -2.57 1.59 19.44
CA MET A 67 -2.60 2.50 18.29
C MET A 67 -1.30 2.37 17.51
N ILE A 68 -1.41 2.15 16.20
CA ILE A 68 -0.28 2.12 15.27
C ILE A 68 -0.54 3.20 14.21
N HIS A 69 0.28 4.25 14.19
CA HIS A 69 0.13 5.29 13.18
C HIS A 69 0.52 4.78 11.78
N ALA A 70 -0.13 5.32 10.75
CA ALA A 70 -0.04 4.84 9.36
C ALA A 70 1.38 4.89 8.73
N GLY A 71 2.27 5.73 9.27
CA GLY A 71 3.65 5.89 8.84
C GLY A 71 4.65 4.99 9.59
N ALA A 72 4.23 4.24 10.61
CA ALA A 72 5.10 3.28 11.28
C ALA A 72 5.55 2.21 10.29
N SER A 73 6.86 1.92 10.25
CA SER A 73 7.37 0.91 9.31
C SER A 73 7.00 -0.49 9.76
N ASN A 74 6.85 -1.41 8.80
CA ASN A 74 6.58 -2.82 9.08
C ASN A 74 7.64 -3.41 10.01
N SER A 75 8.92 -3.09 9.79
CA SER A 75 9.99 -3.52 10.69
C SER A 75 9.85 -2.94 12.11
N ALA A 76 9.45 -1.68 12.26
CA ALA A 76 9.22 -1.10 13.59
C ALA A 76 8.06 -1.81 14.31
N ILE A 77 6.94 -2.05 13.61
CA ILE A 77 5.77 -2.72 14.16
C ILE A 77 6.11 -4.14 14.60
N ALA A 78 6.75 -4.93 13.73
CA ALA A 78 7.06 -6.33 14.01
C ALA A 78 8.03 -6.50 15.20
N ASN A 79 8.91 -5.53 15.43
CA ASN A 79 9.91 -5.57 16.49
C ASN A 79 9.48 -4.82 17.77
N HIS A 80 8.35 -4.11 17.75
CA HIS A 80 7.89 -3.34 18.91
C HIS A 80 7.51 -4.26 20.07
N ASN A 81 7.99 -3.97 21.29
CA ASN A 81 7.80 -4.83 22.46
C ASN A 81 6.32 -5.13 22.71
N LEU A 82 5.47 -4.09 22.77
CA LEU A 82 4.02 -4.23 22.95
C LEU A 82 3.38 -5.18 21.92
N ILE A 83 3.81 -5.10 20.65
CA ILE A 83 3.26 -5.94 19.57
C ILE A 83 3.74 -7.37 19.73
N ARG A 84 5.02 -7.58 20.03
CA ARG A 84 5.57 -8.93 20.22
C ARG A 84 4.96 -9.65 21.42
N THR A 85 4.64 -8.92 22.49
CA THR A 85 4.11 -9.53 23.72
C THR A 85 2.59 -9.68 23.71
N GLN A 86 1.85 -8.70 23.20
CA GLN A 86 0.37 -8.69 23.27
C GLN A 86 -0.32 -9.05 21.95
N TYR A 87 0.36 -8.86 20.82
CA TYR A 87 -0.18 -9.10 19.47
C TYR A 87 0.78 -9.93 18.60
N PRO A 88 1.28 -11.09 19.08
CA PRO A 88 2.39 -11.82 18.42
C PRO A 88 2.07 -12.25 16.99
N VAL A 89 0.81 -12.57 16.69
CA VAL A 89 0.37 -12.93 15.32
C VAL A 89 0.60 -11.78 14.34
N LEU A 90 0.44 -10.52 14.75
CA LEU A 90 0.74 -9.37 13.89
C LEU A 90 2.23 -9.29 13.55
N SER A 91 3.09 -9.49 14.54
CA SER A 91 4.55 -9.53 14.32
C SER A 91 4.93 -10.66 13.37
N GLN A 92 4.42 -11.87 13.61
CA GLN A 92 4.68 -13.05 12.77
C GLN A 92 4.19 -12.84 11.32
N ALA A 93 2.97 -12.31 11.15
CA ALA A 93 2.42 -12.03 9.82
C ALA A 93 3.31 -11.06 9.04
N ILE A 94 3.76 -9.97 9.67
CA ILE A 94 4.67 -9.01 9.03
C ILE A 94 6.00 -9.67 8.67
N LEU A 95 6.59 -10.46 9.58
CA LEU A 95 7.90 -11.11 9.36
C LEU A 95 7.84 -12.21 8.30
N SER A 96 6.70 -12.86 8.11
CA SER A 96 6.49 -13.89 7.09
C SER A 96 6.48 -13.34 5.65
N GLY A 97 6.24 -12.04 5.48
CA GLY A 97 6.10 -11.40 4.17
C GLY A 97 7.28 -10.52 3.79
N ALA A 98 7.61 -10.52 2.50
CA ALA A 98 8.62 -9.66 1.87
C ALA A 98 10.06 -9.82 2.42
N THR A 99 10.98 -8.99 1.95
CA THR A 99 12.36 -8.92 2.44
C THR A 99 12.49 -7.88 3.55
N THR A 100 13.59 -7.94 4.33
CA THR A 100 13.87 -6.96 5.39
C THR A 100 13.96 -5.53 4.84
N GLN A 101 14.55 -5.34 3.67
CA GLN A 101 14.70 -4.05 3.00
C GLN A 101 13.33 -3.46 2.67
N LEU A 102 12.41 -4.27 2.14
CA LEU A 102 11.04 -3.84 1.87
C LEU A 102 10.28 -3.54 3.16
N ARG A 103 10.44 -4.34 4.22
CA ARG A 103 9.80 -4.09 5.52
C ARG A 103 10.33 -2.82 6.22
N ASN A 104 11.59 -2.47 6.00
CA ASN A 104 12.18 -1.24 6.54
C ASN A 104 11.56 0.02 5.91
N MET A 105 11.13 -0.06 4.66
CA MET A 105 10.50 1.06 3.94
C MET A 105 8.97 1.05 4.02
N ALA A 106 8.34 -0.11 3.91
CA ALA A 106 6.89 -0.26 3.91
C ALA A 106 6.31 0.25 5.24
N THR A 107 5.22 1.01 5.17
CA THR A 107 4.53 1.54 6.34
C THR A 107 3.20 0.83 6.57
N ALA A 108 2.62 0.93 7.77
CA ALA A 108 1.32 0.32 8.09
C ALA A 108 0.24 0.68 7.07
N GLY A 109 0.07 1.98 6.79
CA GLY A 109 -0.92 2.47 5.83
C GLY A 109 -0.62 2.00 4.40
N GLY A 110 0.65 2.01 3.99
CA GLY A 110 1.05 1.52 2.67
C GLY A 110 0.86 0.01 2.50
N ASN A 111 1.06 -0.77 3.58
CA ASN A 111 0.86 -2.22 3.56
C ASN A 111 -0.62 -2.59 3.42
N LEU A 112 -1.51 -1.88 4.10
CA LEU A 112 -2.96 -2.09 3.98
C LEU A 112 -3.48 -1.73 2.58
N LEU A 113 -2.92 -0.69 1.96
CA LEU A 113 -3.35 -0.19 0.65
C LEU A 113 -2.63 -0.84 -0.53
N GLN A 114 -1.80 -1.87 -0.29
CA GLN A 114 -1.08 -2.53 -1.36
C GLN A 114 -2.03 -3.17 -2.38
N ARG A 115 -1.70 -3.07 -3.66
CA ARG A 115 -2.51 -3.63 -4.75
C ARG A 115 -2.25 -5.14 -4.92
N THR A 116 -3.15 -5.80 -5.63
CA THR A 116 -3.05 -7.22 -5.98
C THR A 116 -1.79 -7.53 -6.80
N ARG A 117 -1.29 -8.77 -6.70
CA ARG A 117 -0.17 -9.30 -7.49
C ARG A 117 -0.62 -10.11 -8.72
N CYS A 118 -1.86 -9.93 -9.18
CA CYS A 118 -2.32 -10.51 -10.44
C CYS A 118 -1.42 -10.01 -11.60
N PRO A 119 -0.79 -10.90 -12.38
CA PRO A 119 0.17 -10.49 -13.41
C PRO A 119 -0.51 -9.66 -14.51
N TYR A 120 -1.74 -10.04 -14.88
CA TYR A 120 -2.54 -9.25 -15.82
C TYR A 120 -2.87 -7.85 -15.30
N PHE A 121 -2.91 -7.64 -13.97
CA PHE A 121 -3.07 -6.32 -13.37
C PHE A 121 -1.75 -5.53 -13.30
N MET A 122 -0.64 -6.22 -13.09
CA MET A 122 0.69 -5.59 -13.00
C MET A 122 1.20 -5.14 -14.37
N GLU A 123 0.84 -5.84 -15.45
CA GLU A 123 1.29 -5.52 -16.81
C GLU A 123 0.20 -4.72 -17.55
N ALA A 124 0.47 -3.44 -17.81
CA ALA A 124 -0.49 -2.50 -18.42
C ALA A 124 -0.79 -2.76 -19.91
N ASP A 125 -0.01 -3.62 -20.58
CA ASP A 125 -0.19 -3.96 -21.99
C ASP A 125 -1.41 -4.86 -22.21
N PHE A 126 -1.75 -5.73 -21.25
CA PHE A 126 -3.01 -6.47 -21.26
C PHE A 126 -4.20 -5.52 -21.14
N LYS A 127 -5.16 -5.56 -22.07
CA LYS A 127 -6.27 -4.60 -22.07
C LYS A 127 -7.43 -5.07 -21.19
N GLU A 128 -7.57 -6.37 -21.00
CA GLU A 128 -8.69 -7.01 -20.32
C GLU A 128 -8.40 -7.20 -18.83
N CYS A 129 -8.53 -6.10 -18.07
CA CYS A 129 -8.41 -6.08 -16.62
C CYS A 129 -9.43 -5.13 -15.99
N ASN A 130 -10.57 -5.66 -15.56
CA ASN A 130 -11.65 -4.92 -14.90
C ASN A 130 -11.17 -4.09 -13.68
N LYS A 131 -10.09 -4.51 -13.02
CA LYS A 131 -9.52 -3.80 -11.87
C LYS A 131 -8.72 -2.54 -12.26
N ARG A 132 -8.25 -2.45 -13.51
CA ARG A 132 -7.68 -1.21 -14.09
C ARG A 132 -8.75 -0.42 -14.84
N THR A 133 -9.47 -1.09 -15.73
CA THR A 133 -10.46 -0.47 -16.62
C THR A 133 -11.78 -1.23 -16.50
N PRO A 134 -12.76 -0.71 -15.75
CA PRO A 134 -14.05 -1.37 -15.59
C PRO A 134 -14.70 -1.73 -16.94
N GLY A 135 -15.19 -2.96 -17.07
CA GLY A 135 -15.84 -3.46 -18.29
C GLY A 135 -14.91 -4.03 -19.37
N SER A 136 -13.58 -3.95 -19.19
CA SER A 136 -12.61 -4.47 -20.16
C SER A 136 -12.46 -5.99 -20.17
N GLY A 137 -13.02 -6.70 -19.17
CA GLY A 137 -12.87 -8.15 -19.02
C GLY A 137 -11.80 -8.54 -18.00
N CYS A 138 -11.53 -9.84 -17.86
CA CYS A 138 -10.62 -10.35 -16.83
C CYS A 138 -9.86 -11.60 -17.31
N LEU A 139 -8.63 -11.41 -17.77
CA LEU A 139 -7.82 -12.50 -18.35
C LEU A 139 -7.53 -13.66 -17.39
N ILE A 140 -7.48 -13.42 -16.08
CA ILE A 140 -7.25 -14.49 -15.10
C ILE A 140 -8.38 -15.52 -15.06
N ARG A 141 -9.55 -15.20 -15.62
CA ARG A 141 -10.67 -16.14 -15.76
C ARG A 141 -10.56 -17.01 -17.00
N ILE A 142 -9.91 -16.49 -18.03
CA ILE A 142 -9.79 -17.13 -19.34
C ILE A 142 -8.58 -18.06 -19.35
N HIS A 143 -7.52 -17.66 -18.64
CA HIS A 143 -6.32 -18.46 -18.48
C HIS A 143 -6.30 -19.10 -17.10
N GLU A 144 -6.05 -20.41 -17.05
CA GLU A 144 -5.93 -21.19 -15.82
C GLU A 144 -4.67 -20.78 -15.06
N PHE A 145 -4.77 -19.71 -14.28
CA PHE A 145 -3.67 -19.24 -13.45
C PHE A 145 -3.56 -20.09 -12.20
N ARG A 146 -2.34 -20.41 -11.76
CA ARG A 146 -2.09 -21.29 -10.59
C ARG A 146 -2.47 -20.68 -9.24
N SER A 147 -2.75 -19.37 -9.18
CA SER A 147 -3.08 -18.65 -7.93
C SER A 147 -4.22 -17.64 -8.07
N PRO A 148 -5.41 -18.00 -8.60
CA PRO A 148 -6.57 -17.12 -8.55
C PRO A 148 -7.12 -17.09 -7.11
N PRO A 149 -7.82 -16.02 -6.70
CA PRO A 149 -8.52 -16.03 -5.42
C PRO A 149 -9.53 -17.19 -5.41
N GLN A 150 -9.33 -18.16 -4.51
CA GLN A 150 -10.19 -19.35 -4.39
C GLN A 150 -11.52 -19.06 -3.67
N PHE A 151 -11.62 -17.93 -2.98
CA PHE A 151 -12.79 -17.50 -2.22
C PHE A 151 -13.16 -16.05 -2.55
N MET A 152 -14.46 -15.73 -2.53
CA MET A 152 -15.03 -14.39 -2.79
C MET A 152 -14.68 -13.80 -4.17
N ALA A 153 -14.47 -14.63 -5.19
CA ALA A 153 -14.32 -14.16 -6.57
C ALA A 153 -15.68 -13.69 -7.13
N SER A 154 -15.77 -12.42 -7.58
CA SER A 154 -16.95 -11.94 -8.32
C SER A 154 -17.09 -12.73 -9.62
N THR A 155 -18.31 -13.17 -9.94
CA THR A 155 -18.70 -13.79 -11.21
C THR A 155 -18.93 -12.80 -12.35
N ARG A 156 -19.04 -11.51 -12.01
CA ARG A 156 -19.21 -10.38 -12.94
C ARG A 156 -17.87 -9.71 -13.23
#